data_AF-A0A6I0BPF3-F1
#
_entry.id   AF-A0A6I0BPF3-F1
#
_cell.length_a   1.000
_cell.length_b   1.000
_cell.length_c   1.000
_cell.angle_alpha   90.00
_cell.angle_beta   90.00
_cell.angle_gamma   90.00
#
_symmetry.space_group_name_H-M   'P 1'
#
loop_
_entity.id
_entity.type
_entity.pdbx_description
1 polymer ?
#
loop_
_entity_poly.entity_id
_entity_poly.type
_entity_poly.pdbx_seq_one_letter_code
_entity_poly.pdbx_strand_id
1 'polypeptide(L)'
;MKELEIVFTMKNNNQIIAKMEGNKVDVISEINYVGFNGAKSFGNHVVNMNEVLAVEVIEGHDVPGHSTAEKIDPKNIFTRGY
;
A
#
# COMPACT_ATOMS: atom_id res chain seq x y z
N MET A 1 -3.99 -5.23 13.07
CA MET A 1 -3.31 -4.50 11.96
C MET A 1 -2.36 -3.50 12.57
N LYS A 2 -1.30 -3.10 11.86
CA LYS A 2 -0.35 -2.07 12.33
C LYS A 2 -0.50 -0.81 11.50
N GLU A 3 -0.17 0.35 12.08
CA GLU A 3 0.05 1.56 11.29
C GLU A 3 1.34 1.35 10.48
N LEU A 4 1.24 1.53 9.16
CA LEU A 4 2.34 1.46 8.23
C LEU A 4 2.66 2.88 7.76
N GLU A 5 3.94 3.21 7.78
CA GLU A 5 4.46 4.39 7.11
C GLU A 5 5.00 3.98 5.75
N ILE A 6 4.55 4.68 4.70
CA ILE A 6 4.93 4.39 3.32
C ILE A 6 5.64 5.62 2.77
N VAL A 7 6.91 5.45 2.43
CA VAL A 7 7.76 6.49 1.86
C VAL A 7 7.88 6.24 0.36
N PHE A 8 7.38 7.19 -0.43
CA PHE A 8 7.50 7.19 -1.88
C PHE A 8 8.65 8.11 -2.27
N THR A 9 9.67 7.56 -2.94
CA THR A 9 10.73 8.36 -3.56
C THR A 9 10.35 8.62 -5.01
N MET A 10 10.17 9.89 -5.36
CA MET A 10 9.69 10.32 -6.67
C MET A 10 10.87 10.63 -7.62
N LYS A 11 10.62 10.64 -8.93
CA LYS A 11 11.60 10.96 -9.98
C LYS A 11 12.22 12.36 -9.86
N ASN A 12 11.48 13.30 -9.26
CA ASN A 12 11.94 14.66 -9.01
C ASN A 12 12.76 14.81 -7.71
N ASN A 13 13.22 13.70 -7.13
CA ASN A 13 13.92 13.63 -5.83
C ASN A 13 13.11 14.10 -4.62
N ASN A 14 11.80 14.35 -4.78
CA ASN A 14 10.94 14.60 -3.64
C ASN A 14 10.48 13.29 -3.01
N GLN A 15 10.14 13.36 -1.73
CA GLN A 15 9.56 12.25 -1.00
C GLN A 15 8.13 12.57 -0.57
N ILE A 16 7.25 11.58 -0.67
CA ILE A 16 5.90 11.64 -0.11
C ILE A 16 5.83 10.60 0.99
N ILE A 17 5.36 11.00 2.17
CA ILE A 17 5.18 10.10 3.30
C ILE A 17 3.67 9.95 3.52
N ALA A 18 3.16 8.73 3.36
CA ALA A 18 1.77 8.39 3.62
C ALA A 18 1.67 7.40 4.77
N LYS A 19 0.51 7.40 5.44
CA LYS A 19 0.18 6.46 6.50
C LYS A 19 -1.03 5.65 6.10
N MET A 20 -0.98 4.34 6.33
CA MET A 20 -2.14 3.47 6.19
C MET A 20 -2.12 2.36 7.22
N GLU A 21 -3.28 1.86 7.59
CA GLU A 21 -3.39 0.66 8.41
C GLU A 21 -3.33 -0.57 7.51
N GLY A 22 -2.55 -1.58 7.90
CA GLY A 22 -2.47 -2.81 7.12
C GLY A 22 -1.44 -3.80 7.62
N ASN A 23 -1.21 -4.82 6.78
CA ASN A 23 -0.09 -5.75 6.89
C ASN A 23 0.94 -5.38 5.83
N LYS A 24 2.21 -5.25 6.22
CA LYS A 24 3.30 -4.86 5.30
C LYS A 24 3.40 -5.80 4.09
N VAL A 25 3.24 -7.10 4.30
CA VAL A 25 3.35 -8.11 3.23
C VAL A 25 2.24 -7.93 2.20
N ASP A 26 1.02 -7.66 2.64
CA ASP A 26 -0.14 -7.47 1.77
C ASP A 26 0.01 -6.17 0.97
N VAL A 27 0.42 -5.07 1.62
CA VAL A 27 0.65 -3.77 0.98
C VAL A 27 1.74 -3.85 -0.08
N ILE A 28 2.87 -4.49 0.23
CA ILE A 28 3.97 -4.69 -0.75
C ILE A 28 3.47 -5.56 -1.91
N SER A 29 2.73 -6.63 -1.63
CA SER A 29 2.20 -7.51 -2.67
C SER A 29 1.23 -6.78 -3.58
N GLU A 30 0.37 -5.91 -3.03
CA GLU A 30 -0.59 -5.11 -3.79
C GLU A 30 0.12 -4.07 -4.68
N ILE A 31 1.16 -3.41 -4.17
CA ILE A 31 1.98 -2.46 -4.96
C ILE A 31 2.67 -3.20 -6.12
N ASN A 32 3.25 -4.37 -5.84
CA ASN A 32 3.90 -5.19 -6.87
C ASN A 32 2.90 -5.72 -7.91
N TYR A 33 1.69 -6.10 -7.49
CA TYR A 33 0.67 -6.65 -8.37
C TYR A 33 0.10 -5.62 -9.34
N VAL A 34 -0.22 -4.41 -8.85
CA VAL A 34 -0.77 -3.33 -9.67
C VAL A 34 0.32 -2.73 -10.58
N GLY A 35 1.59 -2.88 -10.20
CA GLY A 35 2.71 -2.23 -10.86
C GLY A 35 2.76 -0.74 -10.53
N PHE A 36 3.91 -0.12 -10.79
CA PHE A 36 4.13 1.31 -10.61
C PHE A 36 3.44 2.14 -11.72
N ASN A 37 2.14 1.88 -11.95
CA ASN A 37 1.36 2.50 -13.00
C ASN A 37 0.03 3.06 -12.47
N GLY A 38 -0.35 4.26 -12.91
CA GLY A 38 -1.59 4.94 -12.54
C GLY A 38 -1.51 5.70 -11.21
N ALA A 39 -2.65 5.93 -10.58
CA ALA A 39 -2.76 6.62 -9.30
C ALA A 39 -3.32 5.68 -8.22
N LYS A 40 -2.76 5.75 -7.01
CA LYS A 40 -3.16 4.91 -5.89
C LYS A 40 -3.29 5.70 -4.60
N SER A 41 -4.32 5.39 -3.82
CA SER A 41 -4.58 6.04 -2.54
C SER A 41 -3.91 5.30 -1.38
N PHE A 42 -3.25 6.05 -0.51
CA PHE A 42 -2.64 5.57 0.73
C PHE A 42 -3.09 6.48 1.87
N GLY A 43 -4.09 6.02 2.64
CA GLY A 43 -4.77 6.85 3.63
C GLY A 43 -5.36 8.10 2.97
N ASN A 44 -4.92 9.28 3.44
CA ASN A 44 -5.37 10.58 2.94
C ASN A 44 -4.59 11.09 1.71
N HIS A 45 -3.65 10.31 1.17
CA HIS A 45 -2.83 10.70 0.03
C HIS A 45 -3.25 9.95 -1.23
N VAL A 46 -3.27 10.64 -2.37
CA VAL A 46 -3.35 10.01 -3.70
C VAL A 46 -2.01 10.22 -4.39
N VAL A 47 -1.32 9.12 -4.70
CA VAL A 47 0.04 9.12 -5.26
C VAL A 47 0.00 8.67 -6.71
N ASN A 48 0.60 9.46 -7.60
CA ASN A 48 0.84 9.04 -8.99
C ASN A 48 2.03 8.08 -9.03
N MET A 49 1.74 6.80 -9.22
CA MET A 49 2.72 5.71 -9.21
C MET A 49 3.68 5.77 -10.40
N ASN A 50 3.32 6.44 -11.50
CA ASN A 50 4.19 6.62 -12.68
C ASN A 50 5.44 7.45 -12.37
N GLU A 51 5.37 8.29 -11.34
CA GLU A 51 6.44 9.20 -10.92
C GLU A 51 7.25 8.62 -9.77
N VAL A 52 6.90 7.44 -9.26
CA VAL A 52 7.58 6.79 -8.14
C VAL A 52 8.76 5.96 -8.68
N LEU A 53 9.95 6.17 -8.10
CA LEU A 53 11.15 5.37 -8.35
C LEU A 53 11.29 4.21 -7.37
N ALA A 54 10.94 4.44 -6.11
CA ALA A 54 11.04 3.45 -5.05
C ALA A 54 9.95 3.67 -4.00
N VAL A 55 9.52 2.58 -3.38
CA VAL A 55 8.63 2.60 -2.21
C VAL A 55 9.29 1.85 -1.07
N GLU A 56 9.29 2.46 0.10
CA GLU A 56 9.66 1.83 1.36
C GLU A 56 8.41 1.72 2.24
N VAL A 57 8.19 0.55 2.83
CA VAL A 57 7.09 0.30 3.77
C VAL A 57 7.68 -0.05 5.13
N ILE A 58 7.47 0.84 6.10
CA ILE A 58 7.98 0.77 7.46
C ILE A 58 6.83 0.36 8.38
N GLU A 59 7.04 -0.69 9.18
CA GLU A 59 6.08 -1.10 10.20
C GLU A 59 6.21 -0.20 11.43
N GLY A 60 5.12 0.49 11.78
CA GLY A 60 5.00 1.24 13.02
C GLY A 60 4.60 0.36 14.21
N HIS A 61 4.17 1.01 15.29
CA HIS A 61 3.72 0.35 16.52
C HIS A 61 2.38 -0.40 16.31
N ASP A 62 2.14 -1.45 17.10
CA ASP A 62 0.88 -2.19 17.10
C ASP A 62 -0.30 -1.29 17.50
N VAL A 63 -1.35 -1.24 16.67
CA VAL A 63 -2.59 -0.52 16.99
C VAL A 63 -3.51 -1.47 17.77
N PRO A 64 -3.85 -1.19 19.05
CA PRO A 64 -4.72 -2.08 19.82
C PRO A 64 -6.15 -2.04 19.27
N GLY A 65 -6.73 -3.21 18.95
CA GLY A 65 -8.18 -3.37 18.74
C GLY A 65 -8.67 -4.00 17.43
N HIS A 66 -7.81 -4.52 16.55
CA HIS A 66 -8.27 -5.06 15.26
C HIS A 66 -8.01 -6.56 15.08
N SER A 67 -9.05 -7.36 15.30
CA SER A 67 -9.11 -8.81 15.02
C SER A 67 -9.02 -9.07 13.52
N THR A 68 -7.96 -9.78 13.13
CA THR A 68 -7.78 -10.59 11.90
C THR A 68 -8.74 -10.30 10.74
N ALA A 69 -8.33 -9.41 9.83
CA ALA A 69 -8.84 -9.46 8.47
C ALA A 69 -8.29 -10.71 7.79
N GLU A 70 -9.18 -11.49 7.19
CA GLU A 70 -8.85 -12.70 6.44
C GLU A 70 -7.88 -12.38 5.28
N LYS A 71 -6.95 -13.30 5.03
CA LYS A 71 -5.99 -13.19 3.92
C LYS A 71 -6.76 -13.04 2.60
N ILE A 72 -6.62 -11.90 1.94
CA ILE A 72 -7.19 -11.68 0.62
C ILE A 72 -6.32 -12.44 -0.40
N ASP A 73 -6.87 -13.47 -1.04
CA ASP A 73 -6.22 -14.15 -2.16
C ASP A 73 -6.28 -13.24 -3.40
N PRO A 74 -5.14 -12.83 -4.00
CA PRO A 74 -5.11 -12.00 -5.20
C PRO A 74 -5.90 -12.58 -6.38
N LYS A 75 -6.14 -13.90 -6.41
CA LYS A 75 -6.92 -14.58 -7.46
C LYS A 75 -8.43 -14.35 -7.32
N ASN A 76 -8.92 -13.95 -6.15
CA ASN A 76 -10.36 -13.81 -5.87
C ASN A 76 -10.91 -12.39 -6.07
N ILE A 77 -10.08 -11.41 -6.45
CA ILE A 77 -10.51 -10.01 -6.59
C ILE A 77 -11.36 -9.81 -7.87
N PHE A 78 -11.24 -10.68 -8.88
CA PHE A 78 -11.88 -10.52 -10.19
C PHE A 78 -12.96 -11.54 -10.55
N THR A 79 -13.39 -12.42 -9.65
CA THR A 79 -14.59 -13.26 -9.88
C THR A 79 -15.87 -12.46 -9.62
N ARG A 80 -16.07 -11.36 -10.37
CA ARG A 80 -17.43 -10.88 -10.62
C ARG A 80 -18.06 -11.86 -11.60
N GLY A 81 -19.02 -12.64 -11.10
CA GLY A 81 -19.82 -13.57 -11.89
C GLY A 81 -20.39 -12.88 -13.13
N TYR A 82 -20.28 -13.59 -14.25
CA TYR A 82 -21.06 -13.35 -15.46
C TYR A 82 -22.54 -13.59 -15.20
#